data_AF-A0A9Q9SNI8-F1
#
_entry.id   AF-A0A9Q9SNI8-F1
#
_cell.length_a   1.000
_cell.length_b   1.000
_cell.length_c   1.000
_cell.angle_alpha   90.00
_cell.angle_beta   90.00
_cell.angle_gamma   90.00
#
_symmetry.space_group_name_H-M   'P 1'
#
loop_
_entity.id
_entity.type
_entity.pdbx_description
1 polymer ?
#
loop_
_entity_poly.entity_id
_entity_poly.type
_entity_poly.pdbx_seq_one_letter_code
_entity_poly.pdbx_strand_id
1 'polypeptide(L)'
;MKRTRLATLLWTTVLGLAGCGGDTQSDTAASPPVAGQTASPSAPTTGPADPAPSLIPPNGATNPPPAAQYAGCMNAGVTPSVEEQRLVNVLPGGTTPFADQLLAAAGFDQFGPNFVRQLCTDGAIHSFADAVRTVKISGQALWQATVDRVQGRQVAGTLPQSDDRMLYWARLKMTLALRQWVPQASLTTEQRAQLQWVLERASRGQYAMSFPSGAGIKRIIVSGFDPFTLGTPGANHPSTNIRTGNPSGAVALALNNRQIRLADGSTAVIQTYLLPVDYDPFRKGMQEHTLAPFFTGAERVNASITMSQGGEGEFWIENWHGRYHAAAYPDNLGTTIGNPRAAPLLPGMQDADIYPPDDVLGFDPQPWQAYLPKQFTTTTLPFDAMIAANSGAAITLPGASQPGGYAVIWHTDHSEFTDCGNAASVVSFTGSDTYPPTTAPTAPAVLSCAQNGGGGNYLSNESGYRNTLLRDTLAPDGKIFAGHLHTPVMTHFSNGDDAKLTDPMFESYRNTIVQQSSNLVMAMAKAIP
;
A
#
# COMPACT_ATOMS: atom_id res chain seq x y z
N MET A 1 -52.13 18.74 -2.95
CA MET A 1 -53.38 18.31 -2.29
C MET A 1 -53.93 17.06 -3.00
N LYS A 2 -54.90 16.35 -2.37
CA LYS A 2 -55.51 15.05 -2.75
C LYS A 2 -55.81 14.94 -4.27
N ARG A 3 -55.27 13.92 -4.96
CA ARG A 3 -55.81 12.55 -5.21
C ARG A 3 -57.02 12.48 -6.15
N THR A 4 -56.86 11.71 -7.24
CA THR A 4 -57.83 10.67 -7.62
C THR A 4 -57.07 9.46 -8.18
N ARG A 5 -57.35 8.25 -7.66
CA ARG A 5 -56.98 6.96 -8.29
C ARG A 5 -58.27 6.35 -8.84
N LEU A 6 -58.18 5.65 -9.97
CA LEU A 6 -59.04 4.48 -10.20
C LEU A 6 -58.29 3.44 -11.03
N ALA A 7 -58.32 2.21 -10.54
CA ALA A 7 -58.04 0.99 -11.29
C ALA A 7 -59.29 0.12 -11.16
N THR A 8 -59.53 -0.80 -12.11
CA THR A 8 -59.92 -2.22 -11.89
C THR A 8 -60.06 -2.95 -13.24
N LEU A 9 -59.79 -4.25 -13.20
CA LEU A 9 -59.81 -5.25 -14.27
C LEU A 9 -61.15 -5.40 -15.02
N LEU A 10 -61.09 -6.03 -16.20
CA LEU A 10 -62.08 -7.02 -16.65
C LEU A 10 -61.47 -8.08 -17.59
N TRP A 11 -62.01 -9.30 -17.55
CA TRP A 11 -61.62 -10.49 -18.32
C TRP A 11 -62.22 -10.52 -19.74
N THR A 12 -61.64 -11.30 -20.68
CA THR A 12 -62.21 -12.59 -21.20
C THR A 12 -61.35 -13.31 -22.27
N THR A 13 -61.08 -14.60 -22.00
CA THR A 13 -60.92 -15.80 -22.88
C THR A 13 -60.94 -15.75 -24.43
N VAL A 14 -60.21 -16.68 -25.09
CA VAL A 14 -60.76 -17.75 -25.99
C VAL A 14 -59.73 -18.86 -26.36
N LEU A 15 -60.26 -20.03 -26.78
CA LEU A 15 -59.73 -21.39 -27.06
C LEU A 15 -58.56 -21.56 -28.06
N GLY A 16 -57.92 -22.76 -28.03
CA GLY A 16 -57.28 -23.40 -29.20
C GLY A 16 -56.52 -24.72 -28.95
N LEU A 17 -57.05 -25.87 -29.39
CA LEU A 17 -56.41 -27.22 -29.36
C LEU A 17 -55.10 -27.27 -30.19
N ALA A 18 -54.00 -27.96 -29.82
CA ALA A 18 -53.75 -29.38 -29.50
C ALA A 18 -53.67 -30.33 -30.72
N GLY A 19 -52.52 -31.01 -30.90
CA GLY A 19 -52.27 -32.05 -31.91
C GLY A 19 -50.88 -32.70 -31.73
N CYS A 20 -50.79 -34.02 -31.83
CA CYS A 20 -49.56 -34.81 -31.62
C CYS A 20 -49.44 -35.98 -32.61
N GLY A 21 -48.19 -36.33 -32.96
CA GLY A 21 -47.75 -37.72 -33.22
C GLY A 21 -47.86 -38.29 -34.65
N GLY A 22 -46.86 -39.09 -35.05
CA GLY A 22 -46.89 -39.94 -36.25
C GLY A 22 -45.50 -40.30 -36.80
N ASP A 23 -45.02 -41.52 -36.54
CA ASP A 23 -43.70 -42.06 -36.95
C ASP A 23 -43.64 -42.61 -38.39
N THR A 24 -42.43 -42.90 -38.91
CA THR A 24 -42.08 -44.23 -39.48
C THR A 24 -40.58 -44.44 -39.77
N GLN A 25 -40.03 -45.59 -39.33
CA GLN A 25 -39.00 -46.53 -39.87
C GLN A 25 -38.00 -46.12 -41.00
N SER A 26 -36.82 -46.72 -41.19
CA SER A 26 -35.87 -47.59 -40.44
C SER A 26 -34.59 -47.77 -41.29
N ASP A 27 -33.43 -48.19 -40.73
CA ASP A 27 -32.57 -49.29 -41.28
C ASP A 27 -31.13 -49.45 -40.70
N THR A 28 -30.81 -50.72 -40.37
CA THR A 28 -29.55 -51.51 -40.51
C THR A 28 -28.12 -51.10 -40.03
N ALA A 29 -27.58 -51.98 -39.15
CA ALA A 29 -26.29 -52.72 -39.21
C ALA A 29 -24.86 -52.09 -39.03
N ALA A 30 -24.17 -52.58 -37.99
CA ALA A 30 -22.76 -53.05 -37.87
C ALA A 30 -21.49 -52.21 -38.29
N SER A 31 -20.46 -52.27 -37.42
CA SER A 31 -19.11 -51.62 -37.46
C SER A 31 -18.07 -52.40 -38.31
N PRO A 32 -16.73 -52.09 -38.37
CA PRO A 32 -15.88 -50.99 -37.80
C PRO A 32 -15.00 -50.31 -38.91
N PRO A 33 -13.65 -50.08 -38.89
CA PRO A 33 -12.63 -49.72 -37.85
C PRO A 33 -11.60 -48.57 -38.23
N VAL A 34 -10.93 -47.93 -37.22
CA VAL A 34 -9.50 -47.45 -37.20
C VAL A 34 -9.04 -46.36 -38.23
N ALA A 35 -8.15 -45.37 -38.02
CA ALA A 35 -7.26 -44.84 -36.95
C ALA A 35 -7.14 -43.28 -37.13
N GLY A 36 -6.49 -42.47 -36.29
CA GLY A 36 -5.59 -42.72 -35.15
C GLY A 36 -5.24 -41.43 -34.38
N GLN A 37 -4.37 -41.53 -33.38
CA GLN A 37 -4.14 -40.52 -32.33
C GLN A 37 -3.20 -39.38 -32.75
N THR A 38 -3.42 -38.16 -32.22
CA THR A 38 -2.34 -37.25 -31.82
C THR A 38 -2.65 -36.57 -30.48
N ALA A 39 -1.60 -36.38 -29.68
CA ALA A 39 -1.61 -36.15 -28.23
C ALA A 39 -2.27 -34.84 -27.72
N SER A 40 -2.81 -34.91 -26.51
CA SER A 40 -3.07 -33.75 -25.65
C SER A 40 -1.75 -33.17 -25.11
N PRO A 41 -1.60 -31.84 -25.01
CA PRO A 41 -0.42 -31.25 -24.37
C PRO A 41 -0.45 -31.50 -22.85
N SER A 42 0.64 -32.05 -22.33
CA SER A 42 0.80 -32.32 -20.89
C SER A 42 1.06 -31.03 -20.12
N ALA A 43 0.50 -30.92 -18.92
CA ALA A 43 0.77 -29.81 -18.02
C ALA A 43 2.26 -29.78 -17.61
N PRO A 44 2.90 -28.60 -17.49
CA PRO A 44 4.27 -28.50 -17.02
C PRO A 44 4.35 -28.90 -15.53
N THR A 45 5.22 -29.86 -15.23
CA THR A 45 5.52 -30.27 -13.87
C THR A 45 6.29 -29.17 -13.13
N THR A 46 5.75 -28.72 -11.99
CA THR A 46 6.44 -27.78 -11.11
C THR A 46 7.55 -28.50 -10.35
N GLY A 47 8.77 -28.41 -10.87
CA GLY A 47 9.98 -28.72 -10.09
C GLY A 47 10.11 -27.79 -8.88
N PRO A 48 10.91 -28.16 -7.85
CA PRO A 48 11.23 -27.26 -6.76
C PRO A 48 11.92 -26.00 -7.32
N ALA A 49 11.60 -24.84 -6.76
CA ALA A 49 12.21 -23.58 -7.18
C ALA A 49 13.73 -23.63 -6.98
N ASP A 50 14.48 -23.24 -8.00
CA ASP A 50 15.93 -23.04 -7.88
C ASP A 50 16.23 -22.07 -6.72
N PRO A 51 17.24 -22.35 -5.88
CA PRO A 51 17.64 -21.40 -4.85
C PRO A 51 18.14 -20.13 -5.52
N ALA A 52 17.52 -18.99 -5.19
CA ALA A 52 18.00 -17.69 -5.64
C ALA A 52 19.50 -17.54 -5.25
N PRO A 53 20.37 -17.04 -6.14
CA PRO A 53 21.76 -16.82 -5.82
C PRO A 53 21.85 -15.91 -4.59
N SER A 54 22.69 -16.26 -3.63
CA SER A 54 22.80 -15.48 -2.39
C SER A 54 23.36 -14.09 -2.70
N LEU A 55 22.51 -13.06 -2.55
CA LEU A 55 22.88 -11.66 -2.79
C LEU A 55 23.40 -10.95 -1.52
N ILE A 56 23.56 -11.69 -0.41
CA ILE A 56 24.27 -11.20 0.77
C ILE A 56 25.77 -11.28 0.46
N PRO A 57 26.51 -10.15 0.42
CA PRO A 57 27.94 -10.20 0.17
C PRO A 57 28.65 -10.90 1.35
N PRO A 58 29.72 -11.67 1.10
CA PRO A 58 30.63 -12.03 2.18
C PRO A 58 31.23 -10.74 2.77
N ASN A 59 31.24 -10.63 4.09
CA ASN A 59 31.87 -9.51 4.80
C ASN A 59 33.35 -9.39 4.37
N GLY A 60 33.73 -8.31 3.68
CA GLY A 60 35.13 -8.05 3.31
C GLY A 60 35.42 -7.28 2.02
N ALA A 61 34.44 -6.93 1.20
CA ALA A 61 34.68 -6.12 0.00
C ALA A 61 35.02 -4.66 0.34
N THR A 62 36.31 -4.33 0.35
CA THR A 62 36.83 -2.99 0.66
C THR A 62 36.59 -1.98 -0.47
N ASN A 63 35.90 -0.87 -0.14
CA ASN A 63 35.71 0.37 -0.91
C ASN A 63 35.06 0.25 -2.31
N PRO A 64 34.14 1.16 -2.67
CA PRO A 64 33.59 1.21 -4.02
C PRO A 64 34.66 1.69 -5.03
N PRO A 65 34.61 1.24 -6.29
CA PRO A 65 35.40 1.87 -7.33
C PRO A 65 34.93 3.31 -7.58
N PRO A 66 35.82 4.24 -7.95
CA PRO A 66 35.43 5.61 -8.27
C PRO A 66 34.44 5.66 -9.44
N ALA A 67 33.63 6.71 -9.51
CA ALA A 67 32.71 6.97 -10.64
C ALA A 67 33.39 6.95 -12.03
N ALA A 68 34.71 7.15 -12.07
CA ALA A 68 35.55 7.01 -13.26
C ALA A 68 35.51 5.60 -13.90
N GLN A 69 35.24 4.51 -13.15
CA GLN A 69 35.21 3.15 -13.72
C GLN A 69 34.02 2.92 -14.68
N TYR A 70 32.91 3.65 -14.50
CA TYR A 70 31.70 3.53 -15.33
C TYR A 70 31.47 4.78 -16.21
N ALA A 71 32.54 5.51 -16.54
CA ALA A 71 32.50 6.65 -17.43
C ALA A 71 31.90 6.25 -18.79
N GLY A 72 30.81 6.92 -19.18
CA GLY A 72 30.04 6.61 -20.40
C GLY A 72 28.76 5.80 -20.17
N CYS A 73 28.66 5.03 -19.08
CA CYS A 73 27.43 4.30 -18.71
C CYS A 73 26.47 5.13 -17.82
N MET A 74 26.97 6.17 -17.16
CA MET A 74 26.18 7.00 -16.24
C MET A 74 26.23 8.48 -16.67
N ASN A 75 25.07 9.10 -16.86
CA ASN A 75 24.93 10.52 -17.12
C ASN A 75 24.64 11.27 -15.81
N ALA A 76 25.69 11.75 -15.15
CA ALA A 76 25.58 12.56 -13.93
C ALA A 76 24.86 13.91 -14.14
N GLY A 77 24.65 14.35 -15.37
CA GLY A 77 23.91 15.58 -15.71
C GLY A 77 22.38 15.44 -15.70
N VAL A 78 21.84 14.26 -15.39
CA VAL A 78 20.38 14.09 -15.24
C VAL A 78 19.88 14.82 -13.99
N THR A 79 18.95 15.75 -14.17
CA THR A 79 18.26 16.45 -13.08
C THR A 79 17.54 15.45 -12.15
N PRO A 80 17.87 15.43 -10.85
CA PRO A 80 17.18 14.56 -9.89
C PRO A 80 15.71 14.96 -9.71
N SER A 81 14.85 13.98 -9.44
CA SER A 81 13.45 14.19 -9.03
C SER A 81 13.34 15.00 -7.74
N VAL A 82 12.14 15.47 -7.40
CA VAL A 82 11.90 16.25 -6.16
C VAL A 82 12.29 15.44 -4.91
N GLU A 83 12.06 14.13 -4.90
CA GLU A 83 12.54 13.26 -3.82
C GLU A 83 14.05 13.05 -3.86
N GLU A 84 14.62 12.76 -5.04
CA GLU A 84 16.06 12.51 -5.21
C GLU A 84 16.92 13.74 -4.86
N GLN A 85 16.39 14.95 -5.01
CA GLN A 85 17.02 16.18 -4.56
C GLN A 85 17.27 16.20 -3.03
N ARG A 86 16.55 15.38 -2.23
CA ARG A 86 16.83 15.24 -0.79
C ARG A 86 18.06 14.38 -0.47
N LEU A 87 18.61 13.65 -1.45
CA LEU A 87 19.80 12.79 -1.25
C LEU A 87 21.05 13.59 -0.83
N VAL A 88 21.09 14.90 -1.08
CA VAL A 88 22.21 15.80 -0.68
C VAL A 88 21.93 16.57 0.61
N ASN A 89 20.74 16.46 1.21
CA ASN A 89 20.38 17.20 2.41
C ASN A 89 21.24 16.76 3.62
N VAL A 90 21.66 17.71 4.45
CA VAL A 90 22.54 17.49 5.61
C VAL A 90 21.83 17.74 6.95
N LEU A 91 22.34 17.12 8.01
CA LEU A 91 21.93 17.40 9.39
C LEU A 91 22.65 18.63 9.97
N PRO A 92 22.06 19.32 10.97
CA PRO A 92 22.70 20.46 11.65
C PRO A 92 24.13 20.17 12.09
N GLY A 93 25.07 21.04 11.72
CA GLY A 93 26.50 20.90 12.03
C GLY A 93 27.28 19.86 11.20
N GLY A 94 26.61 19.10 10.31
CA GLY A 94 27.23 18.09 9.45
C GLY A 94 27.52 18.57 8.02
N THR A 95 28.45 17.90 7.34
CA THR A 95 28.76 18.08 5.92
C THR A 95 28.47 16.85 5.06
N THR A 96 28.35 15.67 5.66
CA THR A 96 27.95 14.42 4.99
C THR A 96 26.43 14.38 4.81
N PRO A 97 25.89 14.02 3.63
CA PRO A 97 24.45 13.89 3.44
C PRO A 97 23.80 12.91 4.42
N PHE A 98 22.58 13.20 4.87
CA PHE A 98 21.83 12.36 5.80
C PHE A 98 21.63 10.95 5.26
N ALA A 99 21.26 10.83 3.98
CA ALA A 99 21.07 9.55 3.31
C ALA A 99 22.35 8.69 3.34
N ASP A 100 23.52 9.29 3.16
CA ASP A 100 24.80 8.58 3.21
C ASP A 100 25.11 8.08 4.62
N GLN A 101 24.95 8.95 5.63
CA GLN A 101 25.15 8.61 7.04
C GLN A 101 24.22 7.47 7.49
N LEU A 102 22.92 7.59 7.18
CA LEU A 102 21.90 6.62 7.55
C LEU A 102 22.15 5.26 6.87
N LEU A 103 22.43 5.25 5.55
CA LEU A 103 22.65 4.02 4.81
C LEU A 103 23.91 3.29 5.27
N ALA A 104 25.02 4.00 5.55
CA ALA A 104 26.21 3.40 6.13
C ALA A 104 25.94 2.84 7.53
N ALA A 105 25.22 3.59 8.38
CA ALA A 105 24.86 3.15 9.72
C ALA A 105 23.82 2.01 9.73
N ALA A 106 23.08 1.80 8.64
CA ALA A 106 22.21 0.64 8.44
C ALA A 106 22.90 -0.55 7.72
N GLY A 107 24.07 -0.36 7.13
CA GLY A 107 24.72 -1.36 6.25
C GLY A 107 24.03 -1.53 4.88
N PHE A 108 23.38 -0.47 4.38
CA PHE A 108 22.63 -0.44 3.12
C PHE A 108 23.28 0.48 2.06
N ASP A 109 24.43 1.07 2.37
CA ASP A 109 25.20 1.98 1.51
C ASP A 109 25.63 1.34 0.18
N GLN A 110 25.80 0.01 0.15
CA GLN A 110 26.23 -0.74 -1.03
C GLN A 110 25.12 -1.02 -2.06
N PHE A 111 23.82 -0.79 -1.76
CA PHE A 111 22.73 -1.05 -2.71
C PHE A 111 22.84 -0.19 -3.98
N GLY A 112 23.07 1.12 -3.84
CA GLY A 112 23.27 2.02 -4.98
C GLY A 112 24.49 1.63 -5.84
N PRO A 113 25.71 1.53 -5.28
CA PRO A 113 26.91 1.12 -6.01
C PRO A 113 26.80 -0.26 -6.69
N ASN A 114 26.18 -1.25 -6.04
CA ASN A 114 25.98 -2.57 -6.63
C ASN A 114 24.95 -2.54 -7.77
N PHE A 115 23.91 -1.73 -7.66
CA PHE A 115 22.94 -1.55 -8.74
C PHE A 115 23.56 -0.84 -9.96
N VAL A 116 24.37 0.20 -9.75
CA VAL A 116 25.17 0.81 -10.83
C VAL A 116 26.07 -0.24 -11.50
N ARG A 117 26.75 -1.09 -10.73
CA ARG A 117 27.57 -2.19 -11.27
C ARG A 117 26.74 -3.17 -12.10
N GLN A 118 25.53 -3.53 -11.66
CA GLN A 118 24.63 -4.41 -12.41
C GLN A 118 24.16 -3.79 -13.73
N LEU A 119 23.84 -2.49 -13.73
CA LEU A 119 23.43 -1.74 -14.92
C LEU A 119 24.59 -1.48 -15.91
N CYS A 120 25.82 -1.35 -15.40
CA CYS A 120 27.00 -0.92 -16.16
C CYS A 120 28.06 -2.00 -16.42
N THR A 121 27.79 -3.26 -16.07
CA THR A 121 28.67 -4.37 -16.49
C THR A 121 28.43 -4.64 -17.98
N ASP A 122 29.48 -4.55 -18.79
CA ASP A 122 29.39 -4.79 -20.24
C ASP A 122 28.79 -6.17 -20.54
N GLY A 123 27.77 -6.19 -21.39
CA GLY A 123 27.04 -7.41 -21.74
C GLY A 123 26.11 -7.95 -20.65
N ALA A 124 25.88 -7.26 -19.53
CA ALA A 124 24.89 -7.70 -18.54
C ALA A 124 23.44 -7.50 -18.99
N ILE A 125 23.16 -6.50 -19.83
CA ILE A 125 21.82 -6.15 -20.30
C ILE A 125 21.84 -6.00 -21.82
N HIS A 126 21.29 -6.99 -22.53
CA HIS A 126 21.22 -7.02 -23.99
C HIS A 126 19.89 -6.55 -24.57
N SER A 127 18.83 -6.55 -23.75
CA SER A 127 17.47 -6.23 -24.17
C SER A 127 16.70 -5.46 -23.11
N PHE A 128 15.58 -4.86 -23.52
CA PHE A 128 14.64 -4.25 -22.59
C PHE A 128 14.07 -5.27 -21.57
N ALA A 129 13.89 -6.54 -21.98
CA ALA A 129 13.45 -7.60 -21.08
C ALA A 129 14.50 -7.93 -20.00
N ASP A 130 15.78 -7.91 -20.34
CA ASP A 130 16.87 -8.09 -19.37
C ASP A 130 17.00 -6.89 -18.43
N ALA A 131 16.76 -5.66 -18.93
CA ALA A 131 16.67 -4.47 -18.10
C ALA A 131 15.52 -4.59 -17.08
N VAL A 132 14.31 -4.95 -17.53
CA VAL A 132 13.15 -5.18 -16.65
C VAL A 132 13.45 -6.27 -15.62
N ARG A 133 14.05 -7.39 -16.03
CA ARG A 133 14.44 -8.48 -15.11
C ARG A 133 15.44 -8.01 -14.06
N THR A 134 16.51 -7.31 -14.49
CA THR A 134 17.58 -6.82 -13.60
C THR A 134 17.03 -5.82 -12.59
N VAL A 135 16.26 -4.83 -13.04
CA VAL A 135 15.65 -3.82 -12.18
C VAL A 135 14.67 -4.45 -11.18
N LYS A 136 13.85 -5.42 -11.62
CA LYS A 136 12.93 -6.14 -10.74
C LYS A 136 13.66 -6.93 -9.65
N ILE A 137 14.68 -7.72 -10.02
CA ILE A 137 15.47 -8.52 -9.07
C ILE A 137 16.17 -7.61 -8.07
N SER A 138 16.75 -6.50 -8.52
CA SER A 138 17.47 -5.55 -7.66
C SER A 138 16.54 -4.88 -6.64
N GLY A 139 15.34 -4.47 -7.07
CA GLY A 139 14.32 -3.94 -6.17
C GLY A 139 13.81 -4.98 -5.16
N GLN A 140 13.56 -6.22 -5.60
CA GLN A 140 13.15 -7.32 -4.71
C GLN A 140 14.25 -7.68 -3.70
N ALA A 141 15.53 -7.61 -4.08
CA ALA A 141 16.65 -7.81 -3.19
C ALA A 141 16.74 -6.73 -2.09
N LEU A 142 16.51 -5.46 -2.44
CA LEU A 142 16.43 -4.36 -1.48
C LEU A 142 15.25 -4.54 -0.49
N TRP A 143 14.07 -4.91 -1.00
CA TRP A 143 12.91 -5.21 -0.15
C TRP A 143 13.23 -6.35 0.84
N GLN A 144 13.72 -7.49 0.32
CA GLN A 144 14.03 -8.67 1.13
C GLN A 144 15.07 -8.36 2.21
N ALA A 145 16.17 -7.67 1.86
CA ALA A 145 17.19 -7.29 2.82
C ALA A 145 16.65 -6.36 3.93
N THR A 146 15.74 -5.43 3.59
CA THR A 146 15.09 -4.57 4.58
C THR A 146 14.28 -5.40 5.58
N VAL A 147 13.46 -6.34 5.09
CA VAL A 147 12.67 -7.23 5.94
C VAL A 147 13.58 -8.15 6.79
N ASP A 148 14.66 -8.68 6.19
CA ASP A 148 15.65 -9.50 6.90
C ASP A 148 16.34 -8.72 8.02
N ARG A 149 16.62 -7.43 7.81
CA ARG A 149 17.15 -6.54 8.84
C ARG A 149 16.15 -6.30 9.96
N VAL A 150 14.96 -5.79 9.64
CA VAL A 150 13.94 -5.41 10.64
C VAL A 150 13.50 -6.60 11.50
N GLN A 151 13.51 -7.81 10.92
CA GLN A 151 13.16 -9.04 11.63
C GLN A 151 14.37 -9.77 12.25
N GLY A 152 15.56 -9.14 12.28
CA GLY A 152 16.74 -9.65 12.99
C GLY A 152 17.43 -10.85 12.34
N ARG A 153 17.13 -11.17 11.08
CA ARG A 153 17.77 -12.27 10.33
C ARG A 153 19.16 -11.89 9.81
N GLN A 154 19.36 -10.63 9.40
CA GLN A 154 20.63 -10.11 8.87
C GLN A 154 20.80 -8.66 9.33
N VAL A 155 21.59 -8.45 10.39
CA VAL A 155 21.78 -7.12 11.00
C VAL A 155 23.24 -6.68 10.85
N ALA A 156 23.43 -5.49 10.29
CA ALA A 156 24.73 -4.85 10.08
C ALA A 156 24.72 -3.38 10.51
N GLY A 157 25.87 -2.71 10.53
CA GLY A 157 25.96 -1.31 10.93
C GLY A 157 25.69 -1.06 12.42
N THR A 158 25.27 0.15 12.76
CA THR A 158 25.16 0.67 14.13
C THR A 158 23.77 1.19 14.51
N LEU A 159 22.87 1.42 13.54
CA LEU A 159 21.48 1.74 13.83
C LEU A 159 20.75 0.52 14.41
N PRO A 160 19.71 0.72 15.23
CA PRO A 160 18.82 -0.35 15.64
C PRO A 160 18.25 -1.13 14.44
N GLN A 161 17.99 -2.42 14.64
CA GLN A 161 17.55 -3.29 13.56
C GLN A 161 16.18 -2.89 13.01
N SER A 162 15.31 -2.36 13.87
CA SER A 162 13.92 -1.99 13.58
C SER A 162 13.75 -0.73 12.73
N ASP A 163 14.84 -0.17 12.20
CA ASP A 163 14.78 1.04 11.39
C ASP A 163 14.09 0.81 10.04
N ASP A 164 13.22 1.75 9.67
CA ASP A 164 12.37 1.73 8.48
C ASP A 164 12.93 2.59 7.34
N ARG A 165 13.78 3.58 7.69
CA ARG A 165 14.14 4.68 6.80
C ARG A 165 15.12 4.24 5.72
N MET A 166 15.97 3.24 5.98
CA MET A 166 17.00 2.83 5.01
C MET A 166 16.41 2.36 3.68
N LEU A 167 15.21 1.77 3.68
CA LEU A 167 14.55 1.31 2.45
C LEU A 167 14.24 2.48 1.51
N TYR A 168 13.67 3.57 2.05
CA TYR A 168 13.36 4.78 1.30
C TYR A 168 14.63 5.38 0.67
N TRP A 169 15.69 5.57 1.47
CA TRP A 169 16.92 6.22 1.00
C TRP A 169 17.74 5.34 0.05
N ALA A 170 17.77 4.01 0.26
CA ALA A 170 18.41 3.09 -0.66
C ALA A 170 17.67 3.03 -2.00
N ARG A 171 16.33 3.01 -1.96
CA ARG A 171 15.48 3.09 -3.15
C ARG A 171 15.76 4.37 -3.93
N LEU A 172 15.73 5.56 -3.31
CA LEU A 172 16.00 6.82 -4.02
C LEU A 172 17.37 6.84 -4.71
N LYS A 173 18.41 6.27 -4.08
CA LYS A 173 19.71 6.10 -4.75
C LYS A 173 19.63 5.20 -5.99
N MET A 174 18.86 4.12 -5.93
CA MET A 174 18.64 3.22 -7.06
C MET A 174 17.78 3.89 -8.16
N THR A 175 16.72 4.62 -7.78
CA THR A 175 15.84 5.37 -8.69
C THR A 175 16.64 6.41 -9.48
N LEU A 176 17.48 7.20 -8.81
CA LEU A 176 18.39 8.16 -9.45
C LEU A 176 19.41 7.44 -10.36
N ALA A 177 20.03 6.35 -9.89
CA ALA A 177 20.97 5.59 -10.72
C ALA A 177 20.32 5.06 -12.02
N LEU A 178 19.08 4.57 -11.94
CA LEU A 178 18.32 4.10 -13.10
C LEU A 178 17.90 5.23 -14.06
N ARG A 179 17.68 6.45 -13.55
CA ARG A 179 17.49 7.65 -14.39
C ARG A 179 18.78 8.07 -15.09
N GLN A 180 19.91 8.01 -14.39
CA GLN A 180 21.24 8.36 -14.90
C GLN A 180 21.79 7.33 -15.89
N TRP A 181 21.33 6.08 -15.85
CA TRP A 181 21.84 5.00 -16.70
C TRP A 181 21.68 5.26 -18.21
N VAL A 182 22.79 5.08 -18.92
CA VAL A 182 22.97 5.17 -20.37
C VAL A 182 23.17 3.75 -20.91
N PRO A 183 22.08 3.06 -21.32
CA PRO A 183 22.16 1.72 -21.89
C PRO A 183 22.84 1.71 -23.26
N GLN A 184 23.47 0.58 -23.61
CA GLN A 184 24.08 0.37 -24.93
C GLN A 184 23.07 0.48 -26.09
N ALA A 185 21.81 0.07 -25.85
CA ALA A 185 20.68 0.27 -26.74
C ALA A 185 19.75 1.35 -26.19
N SER A 186 19.42 2.36 -26.99
CA SER A 186 18.54 3.47 -26.60
C SER A 186 17.17 2.98 -26.14
N LEU A 187 16.75 3.41 -24.95
CA LEU A 187 15.40 3.19 -24.42
C LEU A 187 14.48 4.36 -24.76
N THR A 188 13.22 4.08 -25.09
CA THR A 188 12.19 5.11 -25.22
C THR A 188 11.81 5.71 -23.86
N THR A 189 11.07 6.82 -23.88
CA THR A 189 10.54 7.46 -22.66
C THR A 189 9.64 6.50 -21.87
N GLU A 190 8.80 5.74 -22.58
CA GLU A 190 7.85 4.77 -22.02
C GLU A 190 8.60 3.58 -21.40
N GLN A 191 9.65 3.09 -22.08
CA GLN A 191 10.53 2.05 -21.54
C GLN A 191 11.25 2.52 -20.28
N ARG A 192 11.77 3.76 -20.26
CA ARG A 192 12.38 4.32 -19.05
C ARG A 192 11.36 4.46 -17.92
N ALA A 193 10.15 4.96 -18.20
CA ALA A 193 9.07 5.04 -17.22
C ALA A 193 8.65 3.65 -16.68
N GLN A 194 8.61 2.63 -17.54
CA GLN A 194 8.32 1.26 -17.13
C GLN A 194 9.42 0.67 -16.24
N LEU A 195 10.71 0.94 -16.49
CA LEU A 195 11.78 0.51 -15.58
C LEU A 195 11.66 1.18 -14.22
N GLN A 196 11.35 2.49 -14.18
CA GLN A 196 11.09 3.21 -12.93
C GLN A 196 9.90 2.57 -12.18
N TRP A 197 8.76 2.35 -12.85
CA TRP A 197 7.60 1.67 -12.27
C TRP A 197 7.94 0.28 -11.71
N VAL A 198 8.73 -0.52 -12.45
CA VAL A 198 9.17 -1.85 -12.00
C VAL A 198 10.05 -1.74 -10.74
N LEU A 199 10.99 -0.78 -10.67
CA LEU A 199 11.80 -0.56 -9.47
C LEU A 199 10.95 -0.16 -8.27
N GLU A 200 10.05 0.81 -8.46
CA GLU A 200 9.19 1.37 -7.42
C GLU A 200 8.26 0.31 -6.82
N ARG A 201 7.70 -0.60 -7.64
CA ARG A 201 6.88 -1.73 -7.17
C ARG A 201 7.71 -2.87 -6.56
N ALA A 202 8.87 -3.18 -7.14
CA ALA A 202 9.76 -4.25 -6.65
C ALA A 202 10.34 -3.94 -5.26
N SER A 203 10.82 -2.71 -5.07
CA SER A 203 11.43 -2.25 -3.81
C SER A 203 10.41 -2.03 -2.68
N ARG A 204 9.12 -1.85 -2.98
CA ARG A 204 8.04 -1.75 -1.98
C ARG A 204 7.33 -3.08 -1.70
N GLY A 205 7.91 -4.22 -2.06
CA GLY A 205 7.36 -5.55 -1.76
C GLY A 205 6.15 -5.98 -2.60
N GLN A 206 5.64 -5.14 -3.51
CA GLN A 206 4.42 -5.41 -4.28
C GLN A 206 4.56 -6.61 -5.24
N TYR A 207 5.80 -6.97 -5.61
CA TYR A 207 6.11 -8.19 -6.38
C TYR A 207 6.63 -9.36 -5.51
N ALA A 208 6.73 -9.19 -4.19
CA ALA A 208 7.25 -10.19 -3.26
C ALA A 208 6.15 -10.94 -2.49
N MET A 209 4.93 -10.42 -2.46
CA MET A 209 3.81 -11.07 -1.79
C MET A 209 3.42 -12.38 -2.48
N SER A 210 3.39 -13.46 -1.70
CA SER A 210 2.72 -14.73 -2.05
C SER A 210 2.27 -15.43 -0.77
N PHE A 211 1.18 -16.19 -0.86
CA PHE A 211 0.58 -16.91 0.25
C PHE A 211 0.58 -18.43 0.02
N PRO A 212 0.79 -19.24 1.08
CA PRO A 212 0.68 -20.68 0.95
C PRO A 212 -0.74 -21.14 0.59
N SER A 213 -0.80 -22.23 -0.16
CA SER A 213 -2.01 -23.02 -0.38
C SER A 213 -2.31 -23.90 0.83
N GLY A 214 -3.59 -24.23 1.03
CA GLY A 214 -4.04 -25.14 2.07
C GLY A 214 -5.31 -24.68 2.77
N ALA A 215 -6.07 -25.64 3.31
CA ALA A 215 -7.15 -25.35 4.25
C ALA A 215 -6.55 -24.86 5.59
N GLY A 216 -7.22 -23.93 6.26
CA GLY A 216 -6.75 -23.36 7.53
C GLY A 216 -5.63 -22.31 7.40
N ILE A 217 -5.35 -21.79 6.20
CA ILE A 217 -4.52 -20.59 6.03
C ILE A 217 -5.43 -19.35 6.02
N LYS A 218 -5.24 -18.44 6.97
CA LYS A 218 -5.86 -17.10 6.95
C LYS A 218 -4.87 -16.12 6.32
N ARG A 219 -5.17 -15.63 5.11
CA ARG A 219 -4.31 -14.75 4.31
C ARG A 219 -4.63 -13.29 4.62
N ILE A 220 -3.63 -12.52 5.03
CA ILE A 220 -3.79 -11.12 5.46
C ILE A 220 -2.78 -10.27 4.69
N ILE A 221 -3.25 -9.19 4.07
CA ILE A 221 -2.38 -8.12 3.54
C ILE A 221 -2.41 -6.94 4.51
N VAL A 222 -1.25 -6.35 4.78
CA VAL A 222 -1.11 -5.06 5.47
C VAL A 222 -0.24 -4.12 4.63
N SER A 223 -0.75 -2.95 4.27
CA SER A 223 0.08 -1.90 3.65
C SER A 223 0.67 -0.96 4.69
N GLY A 224 1.86 -0.45 4.41
CA GLY A 224 2.43 0.74 5.08
C GLY A 224 2.68 1.87 4.08
N PHE A 225 3.24 2.98 4.55
CA PHE A 225 3.67 4.10 3.71
C PHE A 225 5.17 4.39 3.85
N ASP A 226 5.73 5.01 2.81
CA ASP A 226 7.04 5.66 2.86
C ASP A 226 7.10 6.81 3.89
N PRO A 227 8.30 7.21 4.36
CA PRO A 227 8.50 8.46 5.09
C PRO A 227 8.08 9.71 4.29
N PHE A 228 7.57 10.71 5.00
CA PHE A 228 7.16 12.00 4.44
C PHE A 228 7.55 13.13 5.40
N THR A 229 7.24 14.39 5.06
CA THR A 229 7.72 15.62 5.75
C THR A 229 9.24 15.81 5.77
N LEU A 230 9.97 15.20 4.84
CA LEU A 230 11.45 15.08 4.81
C LEU A 230 12.22 16.38 4.50
N GLY A 231 11.70 17.53 4.91
CA GLY A 231 12.27 18.85 4.67
C GLY A 231 12.28 19.26 3.19
N THR A 232 12.92 20.40 2.94
CA THR A 232 13.01 21.03 1.62
C THR A 232 13.97 20.25 0.70
N PRO A 233 13.54 19.85 -0.51
CA PRO A 233 14.41 19.27 -1.54
C PRO A 233 15.64 20.13 -1.87
N GLY A 234 16.82 19.52 -1.99
CA GLY A 234 18.05 20.18 -2.43
C GLY A 234 18.55 21.28 -1.50
N ALA A 235 18.06 21.34 -0.27
CA ALA A 235 18.37 22.40 0.67
C ALA A 235 19.84 22.34 1.12
N ASN A 236 20.58 23.41 0.83
CA ASN A 236 21.92 23.65 1.33
C ASN A 236 21.95 24.11 2.81
N HIS A 237 20.78 24.21 3.46
CA HIS A 237 20.64 24.51 4.87
C HIS A 237 20.17 23.26 5.62
N PRO A 238 20.69 22.99 6.83
CA PRO A 238 20.33 21.78 7.54
C PRO A 238 18.85 21.70 7.95
N SER A 239 18.30 20.49 7.97
CA SER A 239 16.94 20.22 8.45
C SER A 239 16.91 18.97 9.33
N THR A 240 16.27 19.06 10.49
CA THR A 240 16.03 17.92 11.39
C THR A 240 14.94 16.98 10.88
N ASN A 241 14.01 17.49 10.05
CA ASN A 241 12.86 16.74 9.54
C ASN A 241 13.25 15.66 8.52
N ILE A 242 14.46 15.73 7.95
CA ILE A 242 15.01 14.67 7.09
C ILE A 242 15.10 13.30 7.81
N ARG A 243 15.11 13.32 9.16
CA ARG A 243 15.17 12.13 10.02
C ARG A 243 13.84 11.42 10.23
N THR A 244 12.72 12.00 9.81
CA THR A 244 11.38 11.40 9.93
C THR A 244 11.35 10.02 9.27
N GLY A 245 10.76 9.03 9.96
CA GLY A 245 10.38 7.74 9.39
C GLY A 245 8.86 7.65 9.21
N ASN A 246 8.34 6.46 8.96
CA ASN A 246 6.88 6.22 8.99
C ASN A 246 6.53 5.00 9.86
N PRO A 247 5.72 5.14 10.92
CA PRO A 247 5.35 4.01 11.78
C PRO A 247 4.63 2.91 11.02
N SER A 248 3.80 3.22 10.02
CA SER A 248 3.14 2.16 9.24
C SER A 248 4.11 1.43 8.31
N GLY A 249 5.15 2.10 7.83
CA GLY A 249 6.28 1.49 7.13
C GLY A 249 7.06 0.52 8.03
N ALA A 250 7.40 0.96 9.25
CA ALA A 250 8.04 0.10 10.26
C ALA A 250 7.20 -1.13 10.61
N VAL A 251 5.87 -0.96 10.77
CA VAL A 251 4.93 -2.06 11.03
C VAL A 251 4.90 -3.06 9.88
N ALA A 252 4.79 -2.59 8.63
CA ALA A 252 4.78 -3.46 7.45
C ALA A 252 6.05 -4.34 7.39
N LEU A 253 7.23 -3.74 7.57
CA LEU A 253 8.50 -4.47 7.59
C LEU A 253 8.58 -5.50 8.73
N ALA A 254 8.09 -5.17 9.93
CA ALA A 254 8.08 -6.07 11.08
C ALA A 254 7.09 -7.26 10.93
N LEU A 255 6.01 -7.06 10.16
CA LEU A 255 4.95 -8.05 9.92
C LEU A 255 5.13 -8.87 8.64
N ASN A 256 5.98 -8.47 7.69
CA ASN A 256 6.09 -9.18 6.41
C ASN A 256 6.46 -10.66 6.56
N ASN A 257 5.70 -11.54 5.89
CA ASN A 257 5.81 -13.00 5.95
C ASN A 257 5.75 -13.58 7.39
N ARG A 258 5.15 -12.86 8.35
CA ARG A 258 4.89 -13.43 9.69
C ARG A 258 3.80 -14.49 9.59
N GLN A 259 4.08 -15.64 10.19
CA GLN A 259 3.13 -16.75 10.31
C GLN A 259 2.79 -16.95 11.78
N ILE A 260 1.49 -17.00 12.10
CA ILE A 260 0.98 -16.99 13.46
C ILE A 260 -0.04 -18.10 13.61
N ARG A 261 0.28 -19.10 14.44
CA ARG A 261 -0.61 -20.22 14.72
C ARG A 261 -1.74 -19.76 15.65
N LEU A 262 -2.99 -19.92 15.21
CA LEU A 262 -4.17 -19.49 15.94
C LEU A 262 -4.79 -20.64 16.76
N ALA A 263 -5.54 -20.30 17.81
CA ALA A 263 -6.12 -21.28 18.73
C ALA A 263 -7.18 -22.20 18.07
N ASP A 264 -7.81 -21.75 16.99
CA ASP A 264 -8.87 -22.45 16.25
C ASP A 264 -8.37 -23.60 15.35
N GLY A 265 -7.05 -23.77 15.20
CA GLY A 265 -6.47 -24.76 14.28
C GLY A 265 -5.85 -24.17 13.01
N SER A 266 -6.10 -22.89 12.72
CA SER A 266 -5.57 -22.19 11.54
C SER A 266 -4.20 -21.56 11.78
N THR A 267 -3.59 -21.08 10.69
CA THR A 267 -2.39 -20.23 10.67
C THR A 267 -2.69 -18.96 9.90
N ALA A 268 -2.56 -17.81 10.56
CA ALA A 268 -2.55 -16.53 9.89
C ALA A 268 -1.19 -16.28 9.23
N VAL A 269 -1.20 -15.89 7.96
CA VAL A 269 -0.01 -15.50 7.19
C VAL A 269 -0.19 -14.06 6.76
N ILE A 270 0.75 -13.20 7.12
CA ILE A 270 0.71 -11.77 6.83
C ILE A 270 1.73 -11.47 5.74
N GLN A 271 1.28 -10.93 4.61
CA GLN A 271 2.15 -10.33 3.59
C GLN A 271 1.99 -8.81 3.62
N THR A 272 3.05 -8.08 3.29
CA THR A 272 2.99 -6.62 3.35
C THR A 272 3.65 -5.96 2.14
N TYR A 273 3.25 -4.73 1.89
CA TYR A 273 3.84 -3.86 0.87
C TYR A 273 3.81 -2.41 1.33
N LEU A 274 4.59 -1.54 0.70
CA LEU A 274 4.53 -0.09 0.94
C LEU A 274 3.85 0.65 -0.21
N LEU A 275 3.26 1.78 0.15
CA LEU A 275 2.74 2.80 -0.74
C LEU A 275 3.65 4.05 -0.68
N PRO A 276 3.86 4.74 -1.83
CA PRO A 276 4.48 6.06 -1.84
C PRO A 276 3.56 7.10 -1.17
N VAL A 277 4.13 8.21 -0.72
CA VAL A 277 3.36 9.38 -0.27
C VAL A 277 3.29 10.37 -1.42
N ASP A 278 2.75 9.92 -2.57
CA ASP A 278 2.66 10.66 -3.85
C ASP A 278 1.35 10.34 -4.56
N TYR A 279 0.68 11.32 -5.17
CA TYR A 279 -0.62 11.12 -5.82
C TYR A 279 -0.54 10.35 -7.17
N ASP A 280 0.49 10.60 -7.98
CA ASP A 280 0.61 10.04 -9.34
C ASP A 280 0.63 8.49 -9.39
N PRO A 281 1.34 7.78 -8.49
CA PRO A 281 1.26 6.32 -8.40
C PRO A 281 -0.15 5.76 -8.10
N PHE A 282 -0.96 6.46 -7.30
CA PHE A 282 -2.35 6.05 -7.03
C PHE A 282 -3.25 6.27 -8.26
N ARG A 283 -3.12 7.41 -8.96
CA ARG A 283 -3.80 7.66 -10.25
C ARG A 283 -3.48 6.57 -11.28
N LYS A 284 -2.24 6.04 -11.28
CA LYS A 284 -1.77 4.95 -12.15
C LYS A 284 -2.14 3.54 -11.66
N GLY A 285 -2.92 3.41 -10.59
CA GLY A 285 -3.40 2.11 -10.12
C GLY A 285 -2.41 1.29 -9.29
N MET A 286 -1.36 1.89 -8.72
CA MET A 286 -0.32 1.13 -8.00
C MET A 286 -0.91 0.24 -6.89
N GLN A 287 -1.92 0.71 -6.16
CA GLN A 287 -2.56 -0.06 -5.11
C GLN A 287 -3.48 -1.14 -5.68
N GLU A 288 -4.33 -0.78 -6.64
CA GLU A 288 -5.30 -1.67 -7.26
C GLU A 288 -4.64 -2.82 -8.01
N HIS A 289 -3.63 -2.54 -8.85
CA HIS A 289 -2.84 -3.55 -9.56
C HIS A 289 -1.90 -4.35 -8.63
N THR A 290 -1.84 -4.01 -7.34
CA THR A 290 -1.16 -4.79 -6.31
C THR A 290 -2.14 -5.70 -5.58
N LEU A 291 -3.34 -5.22 -5.26
CA LEU A 291 -4.33 -5.94 -4.46
C LEU A 291 -5.27 -6.83 -5.29
N ALA A 292 -5.64 -6.44 -6.51
CA ALA A 292 -6.64 -7.14 -7.32
C ALA A 292 -6.37 -8.66 -7.51
N PRO A 293 -5.11 -9.12 -7.78
CA PRO A 293 -4.81 -10.55 -7.86
C PRO A 293 -5.13 -11.33 -6.58
N PHE A 294 -5.05 -10.68 -5.42
CA PHE A 294 -5.36 -11.28 -4.11
C PHE A 294 -6.82 -11.14 -3.71
N PHE A 295 -7.63 -10.38 -4.46
CA PHE A 295 -9.06 -10.23 -4.19
C PHE A 295 -9.90 -11.21 -5.03
N THR A 296 -9.41 -11.57 -6.23
CA THR A 296 -10.09 -12.44 -7.20
C THR A 296 -9.36 -13.76 -7.51
N GLY A 297 -8.04 -13.84 -7.30
CA GLY A 297 -7.22 -14.99 -7.70
C GLY A 297 -7.16 -16.14 -6.70
N ALA A 298 -6.31 -17.14 -6.99
CA ALA A 298 -6.19 -18.37 -6.19
C ALA A 298 -5.64 -18.14 -4.77
N GLU A 299 -4.80 -17.12 -4.59
CA GLU A 299 -4.26 -16.71 -3.28
C GLU A 299 -5.20 -15.74 -2.53
N ARG A 300 -6.52 -15.86 -2.74
CA ARG A 300 -7.53 -14.91 -2.23
C ARG A 300 -7.37 -14.65 -0.73
N VAL A 301 -7.31 -13.37 -0.35
CA VAL A 301 -7.14 -12.95 1.04
C VAL A 301 -8.41 -13.04 1.87
N ASN A 302 -8.25 -13.25 3.19
CA ASN A 302 -9.32 -13.10 4.17
C ASN A 302 -9.40 -11.64 4.66
N ALA A 303 -8.27 -10.92 4.71
CA ALA A 303 -8.26 -9.51 5.09
C ALA A 303 -7.22 -8.67 4.33
N SER A 304 -7.52 -7.38 4.17
CA SER A 304 -6.64 -6.35 3.60
C SER A 304 -6.75 -5.07 4.42
N ILE A 305 -5.68 -4.68 5.11
CA ILE A 305 -5.62 -3.46 5.93
C ILE A 305 -4.65 -2.48 5.26
N THR A 306 -5.06 -1.23 5.07
CA THR A 306 -4.08 -0.16 4.80
C THR A 306 -3.73 0.56 6.10
N MET A 307 -2.47 0.92 6.30
CA MET A 307 -2.00 1.53 7.54
C MET A 307 -1.16 2.78 7.28
N SER A 308 -1.35 3.81 8.10
CA SER A 308 -0.75 5.15 7.98
C SER A 308 -0.38 5.72 9.36
N GLN A 309 0.37 6.82 9.37
CA GLN A 309 0.54 7.66 10.56
C GLN A 309 -0.63 8.66 10.66
N GLY A 310 -1.27 8.73 11.84
CA GLY A 310 -2.37 9.64 12.14
C GLY A 310 -1.96 10.70 13.17
N GLY A 311 -2.82 10.93 14.17
CA GLY A 311 -2.59 11.87 15.26
C GLY A 311 -1.60 11.40 16.33
N GLU A 312 -1.48 12.19 17.41
CA GLU A 312 -0.68 11.82 18.57
C GLU A 312 -1.43 10.84 19.48
N GLY A 313 -0.70 9.93 20.14
CA GLY A 313 -1.19 9.16 21.29
C GLY A 313 -2.19 8.02 21.04
N GLU A 314 -2.73 7.87 19.84
CA GLU A 314 -3.88 6.98 19.60
C GLU A 314 -3.79 6.15 18.30
N PHE A 315 -4.42 4.98 18.31
CA PHE A 315 -4.78 4.23 17.10
C PHE A 315 -6.24 4.49 16.75
N TRP A 316 -6.52 4.72 15.47
CA TRP A 316 -7.88 4.90 14.96
C TRP A 316 -8.21 3.80 13.95
N ILE A 317 -9.23 2.99 14.23
CA ILE A 317 -9.81 2.06 13.28
C ILE A 317 -10.88 2.83 12.50
N GLU A 318 -10.55 3.21 11.27
CA GLU A 318 -11.38 4.13 10.49
C GLU A 318 -12.67 3.45 10.02
N ASN A 319 -13.81 4.06 10.34
CA ASN A 319 -15.09 3.52 9.94
C ASN A 319 -15.49 3.96 8.52
N TRP A 320 -15.35 5.25 8.21
CA TRP A 320 -15.76 5.86 6.95
C TRP A 320 -14.56 6.25 6.09
N HIS A 321 -14.60 5.91 4.81
CA HIS A 321 -13.57 6.28 3.84
C HIS A 321 -14.28 7.04 2.71
N GLY A 322 -13.85 8.26 2.43
CA GLY A 322 -14.50 9.16 1.48
C GLY A 322 -13.82 9.19 0.12
N ARG A 323 -14.58 9.38 -0.97
CA ARG A 323 -14.08 9.54 -2.34
C ARG A 323 -13.39 10.90 -2.59
N TYR A 324 -12.76 11.51 -1.60
CA TYR A 324 -12.24 12.89 -1.69
C TYR A 324 -10.82 12.98 -1.11
N HIS A 325 -9.91 13.67 -1.81
CA HIS A 325 -8.49 13.74 -1.42
C HIS A 325 -7.80 15.12 -1.57
N ALA A 326 -8.57 16.21 -1.57
CA ALA A 326 -8.06 17.58 -1.63
C ALA A 326 -7.65 18.18 -0.25
N ALA A 327 -6.70 17.55 0.45
CA ALA A 327 -6.18 18.02 1.74
C ALA A 327 -5.43 19.37 1.72
N ALA A 328 -5.13 19.92 0.53
CA ALA A 328 -4.27 21.09 0.36
C ALA A 328 -2.88 20.96 1.05
N TYR A 329 -2.42 19.72 1.23
CA TYR A 329 -1.16 19.33 1.86
C TYR A 329 -0.23 18.70 0.80
N PRO A 330 1.09 19.03 0.78
CA PRO A 330 1.98 18.55 -0.26
C PRO A 330 2.33 17.07 -0.10
N ASP A 331 2.34 16.33 -1.22
CA ASP A 331 2.95 15.01 -1.33
C ASP A 331 4.50 15.08 -1.36
N ASN A 332 5.20 13.95 -1.44
CA ASN A 332 6.67 13.94 -1.42
C ASN A 332 7.28 14.60 -2.67
N LEU A 333 6.55 14.65 -3.79
CA LEU A 333 6.84 15.46 -4.99
C LEU A 333 6.51 16.96 -4.83
N GLY A 334 5.88 17.37 -3.73
CA GLY A 334 5.46 18.76 -3.48
C GLY A 334 4.12 19.12 -4.13
N THR A 335 3.36 18.14 -4.63
CA THR A 335 2.06 18.32 -5.27
C THR A 335 0.99 18.55 -4.21
N THR A 336 0.22 19.63 -4.34
CA THR A 336 -0.96 19.92 -3.52
C THR A 336 -2.23 19.88 -4.37
N ILE A 337 -3.27 19.23 -3.89
CA ILE A 337 -4.62 19.29 -4.48
C ILE A 337 -5.44 20.34 -3.72
N GLY A 338 -5.97 21.33 -4.44
CA GLY A 338 -6.63 22.49 -3.84
C GLY A 338 -5.66 23.57 -3.33
N ASN A 339 -6.18 24.53 -2.56
CA ASN A 339 -5.43 25.64 -1.99
C ASN A 339 -5.87 25.83 -0.53
N PRO A 340 -4.95 25.81 0.46
CA PRO A 340 -5.32 25.84 1.88
C PRO A 340 -5.87 27.21 2.34
N ARG A 341 -5.85 28.22 1.46
CA ARG A 341 -6.40 29.57 1.69
C ARG A 341 -7.68 29.84 0.90
N ALA A 342 -8.23 28.83 0.21
CA ALA A 342 -9.46 28.93 -0.56
C ALA A 342 -10.59 28.12 0.08
N ALA A 343 -11.81 28.25 -0.46
CA ALA A 343 -12.88 27.30 -0.17
C ALA A 343 -12.48 25.87 -0.65
N PRO A 344 -13.01 24.80 -0.04
CA PRO A 344 -12.78 23.44 -0.51
C PRO A 344 -13.11 23.30 -2.00
N LEU A 345 -12.32 22.51 -2.73
CA LEU A 345 -12.68 22.15 -4.09
C LEU A 345 -13.99 21.36 -4.07
N LEU A 346 -14.89 21.64 -5.02
CA LEU A 346 -16.05 20.79 -5.22
C LEU A 346 -15.62 19.39 -5.66
N PRO A 347 -16.37 18.35 -5.29
CA PRO A 347 -16.26 17.04 -5.89
C PRO A 347 -16.20 17.12 -7.43
N GLY A 348 -15.34 16.30 -8.03
CA GLY A 348 -15.13 16.28 -9.48
C GLY A 348 -14.33 17.45 -10.07
N MET A 349 -13.97 18.48 -9.30
CA MET A 349 -13.07 19.55 -9.78
C MET A 349 -11.60 19.14 -9.65
N GLN A 350 -10.81 19.40 -10.70
CA GLN A 350 -9.39 19.02 -10.74
C GLN A 350 -9.23 17.51 -10.46
N ASP A 351 -8.45 17.16 -9.44
CA ASP A 351 -8.29 15.81 -8.88
C ASP A 351 -8.81 15.82 -7.43
N ALA A 352 -9.96 16.45 -7.14
CA ALA A 352 -10.52 16.49 -5.79
C ALA A 352 -11.21 15.18 -5.39
N ASP A 353 -11.75 14.45 -6.38
CA ASP A 353 -12.32 13.11 -6.22
C ASP A 353 -11.30 12.02 -6.50
N ILE A 354 -11.35 10.93 -5.75
CA ILE A 354 -10.53 9.75 -6.00
C ILE A 354 -11.08 8.97 -7.20
N TYR A 355 -10.22 8.74 -8.19
CA TYR A 355 -10.49 7.91 -9.37
C TYR A 355 -9.61 6.65 -9.36
N PRO A 356 -10.16 5.47 -9.00
CA PRO A 356 -9.52 4.18 -9.27
C PRO A 356 -9.53 3.83 -10.77
N PRO A 357 -8.58 3.03 -11.27
CA PRO A 357 -8.53 2.65 -12.68
C PRO A 357 -9.77 1.92 -13.21
N ASP A 358 -10.12 2.20 -14.46
CA ASP A 358 -11.26 1.60 -15.17
C ASP A 358 -11.05 0.10 -15.45
N ASP A 359 -9.81 -0.31 -15.74
CA ASP A 359 -9.42 -1.72 -15.93
C ASP A 359 -9.65 -2.60 -14.68
N VAL A 360 -9.77 -1.96 -13.50
CA VAL A 360 -10.07 -2.62 -12.23
C VAL A 360 -11.53 -2.44 -11.82
N LEU A 361 -12.13 -1.28 -12.06
CA LEU A 361 -13.54 -1.02 -11.73
C LEU A 361 -14.53 -1.70 -12.69
N GLY A 362 -14.12 -1.98 -13.92
CA GLY A 362 -15.00 -2.47 -14.99
C GLY A 362 -15.89 -1.40 -15.62
N PHE A 363 -15.66 -0.13 -15.30
CA PHE A 363 -16.31 1.05 -15.90
C PHE A 363 -15.38 2.27 -15.77
N ASP A 364 -15.54 3.24 -16.68
CA ASP A 364 -14.84 4.52 -16.60
C ASP A 364 -15.47 5.40 -15.50
N PRO A 365 -14.73 5.77 -14.43
CA PRO A 365 -15.22 6.67 -13.39
C PRO A 365 -15.18 8.16 -13.82
N GLN A 366 -14.73 8.44 -15.04
CA GLN A 366 -14.79 9.74 -15.71
C GLN A 366 -15.74 9.67 -16.93
N PRO A 367 -16.43 10.78 -17.31
CA PRO A 367 -16.54 12.05 -16.60
C PRO A 367 -17.20 11.85 -15.21
N TRP A 368 -16.96 12.82 -14.32
CA TRP A 368 -17.40 12.72 -12.93
C TRP A 368 -18.90 12.46 -12.79
N GLN A 369 -19.25 11.48 -11.96
CA GLN A 369 -20.61 11.14 -11.55
C GLN A 369 -20.69 11.17 -10.03
N ALA A 370 -21.69 11.90 -9.50
CA ALA A 370 -21.81 12.19 -8.07
C ALA A 370 -21.80 10.94 -7.18
N TYR A 371 -22.44 9.85 -7.60
CA TYR A 371 -22.64 8.66 -6.76
C TYR A 371 -22.05 7.37 -7.36
N LEU A 372 -21.21 7.48 -8.39
CA LEU A 372 -20.54 6.35 -9.03
C LEU A 372 -19.05 6.67 -9.31
N PRO A 373 -18.08 5.98 -8.65
CA PRO A 373 -18.26 5.11 -7.48
C PRO A 373 -18.91 5.80 -6.27
N LYS A 374 -19.32 5.01 -5.26
CA LYS A 374 -19.95 5.49 -4.01
C LYS A 374 -19.11 6.58 -3.35
N GLN A 375 -19.74 7.63 -2.82
CA GLN A 375 -19.04 8.71 -2.13
C GLN A 375 -18.37 8.28 -0.82
N PHE A 376 -18.96 7.30 -0.12
CA PHE A 376 -18.35 6.70 1.06
C PHE A 376 -18.34 5.16 0.96
N THR A 377 -17.31 4.55 1.55
CA THR A 377 -17.24 3.11 1.82
C THR A 377 -16.90 2.87 3.29
N THR A 378 -17.37 1.75 3.84
CA THR A 378 -17.26 1.43 5.26
C THR A 378 -16.18 0.38 5.51
N THR A 379 -15.54 0.42 6.68
CA THR A 379 -14.75 -0.71 7.17
C THR A 379 -15.61 -1.97 7.33
N THR A 380 -15.02 -3.13 7.06
CA THR A 380 -15.56 -4.42 7.49
C THR A 380 -14.64 -5.13 8.47
N LEU A 381 -13.58 -4.47 8.97
CA LEU A 381 -12.70 -5.04 10.00
C LEU A 381 -13.50 -5.37 11.28
N PRO A 382 -13.16 -6.43 12.03
CA PRO A 382 -13.78 -6.76 13.32
C PRO A 382 -13.29 -5.80 14.42
N PHE A 383 -13.68 -4.53 14.32
CA PHE A 383 -13.22 -3.44 15.18
C PHE A 383 -13.60 -3.65 16.65
N ASP A 384 -14.75 -4.28 16.89
CA ASP A 384 -15.22 -4.70 18.22
C ASP A 384 -14.21 -5.62 18.91
N ALA A 385 -13.75 -6.67 18.21
CA ALA A 385 -12.78 -7.62 18.71
C ALA A 385 -11.36 -7.03 18.79
N MET A 386 -11.00 -6.13 17.87
CA MET A 386 -9.72 -5.41 17.89
C MET A 386 -9.59 -4.47 19.09
N ILE A 387 -10.67 -3.78 19.47
CA ILE A 387 -10.72 -2.92 20.66
C ILE A 387 -10.76 -3.77 21.93
N ALA A 388 -11.64 -4.78 21.98
CA ALA A 388 -11.77 -5.68 23.14
C ALA A 388 -10.49 -6.48 23.45
N ALA A 389 -9.60 -6.66 22.48
CA ALA A 389 -8.31 -7.32 22.67
C ALA A 389 -7.33 -6.52 23.56
N ASN A 390 -7.59 -5.23 23.83
CA ASN A 390 -6.76 -4.35 24.65
C ASN A 390 -5.25 -4.46 24.29
N SER A 391 -4.95 -4.19 23.02
CA SER A 391 -3.65 -4.45 22.38
C SER A 391 -2.44 -3.78 23.06
N GLY A 392 -2.69 -2.72 23.84
CA GLY A 392 -1.71 -1.96 24.61
C GLY A 392 -1.42 -2.49 26.02
N ALA A 393 -2.23 -3.41 26.57
CA ALA A 393 -2.26 -3.75 28.00
C ALA A 393 -0.91 -4.12 28.66
N ALA A 394 0.02 -4.69 27.89
CA ALA A 394 1.35 -5.11 28.35
C ALA A 394 2.50 -4.18 27.88
N ILE A 395 2.17 -3.08 27.19
CA ILE A 395 3.14 -2.17 26.57
C ILE A 395 3.30 -0.94 27.47
N THR A 396 4.52 -0.67 27.90
CA THR A 396 4.86 0.57 28.62
C THR A 396 5.27 1.61 27.58
N LEU A 397 4.57 2.76 27.55
CA LEU A 397 4.87 3.84 26.62
C LEU A 397 6.16 4.59 27.01
N PRO A 398 6.81 5.30 26.07
CA PRO A 398 7.93 6.19 26.37
C PRO A 398 7.56 7.18 27.49
N GLY A 399 8.33 7.20 28.58
CA GLY A 399 8.09 8.05 29.74
C GLY A 399 6.98 7.59 30.70
N ALA A 400 6.23 6.52 30.40
CA ALA A 400 5.22 5.97 31.31
C ALA A 400 5.86 5.08 32.39
N SER A 401 5.26 5.07 33.59
CA SER A 401 5.70 4.24 34.72
C SER A 401 4.94 2.92 34.87
N GLN A 402 3.89 2.71 34.07
CA GLN A 402 3.01 1.53 34.08
C GLN A 402 2.64 1.16 32.63
N PRO A 403 2.33 -0.11 32.35
CA PRO A 403 1.86 -0.53 31.03
C PRO A 403 0.40 -0.10 30.79
N GLY A 404 0.02 -0.03 29.51
CA GLY A 404 -1.32 0.35 29.06
C GLY A 404 -1.38 0.64 27.56
N GLY A 405 -0.24 1.00 26.96
CA GLY A 405 -0.15 1.31 25.53
C GLY A 405 -0.92 2.56 25.13
N TYR A 406 -1.13 2.71 23.84
CA TYR A 406 -1.94 3.77 23.22
C TYR A 406 -3.43 3.38 23.23
N ALA A 407 -4.33 4.36 23.19
CA ALA A 407 -5.76 4.07 23.04
C ALA A 407 -6.06 3.48 21.64
N VAL A 408 -7.16 2.75 21.52
CA VAL A 408 -7.65 2.19 20.24
C VAL A 408 -9.10 2.60 20.08
N ILE A 409 -9.35 3.54 19.17
CA ILE A 409 -10.65 4.18 18.97
C ILE A 409 -11.31 3.60 17.72
N TRP A 410 -12.62 3.36 17.78
CA TRP A 410 -13.44 3.19 16.58
C TRP A 410 -13.78 4.58 16.04
N HIS A 411 -13.02 5.04 15.06
CA HIS A 411 -13.08 6.42 14.61
C HIS A 411 -14.15 6.59 13.52
N THR A 412 -15.17 7.38 13.84
CA THR A 412 -16.39 7.53 13.02
C THR A 412 -16.64 8.96 12.57
N ASP A 413 -15.66 9.83 12.76
CA ASP A 413 -15.66 11.20 12.25
C ASP A 413 -15.69 11.19 10.72
N HIS A 414 -16.40 12.16 10.15
CA HIS A 414 -16.41 12.42 8.71
C HIS A 414 -17.00 13.80 8.43
N SER A 415 -16.81 14.29 7.20
CA SER A 415 -17.50 15.48 6.70
C SER A 415 -17.94 15.28 5.27
N GLU A 416 -19.04 15.94 4.91
CA GLU A 416 -19.69 15.78 3.62
C GLU A 416 -20.21 17.12 3.09
N PHE A 417 -20.19 17.28 1.76
CA PHE A 417 -20.94 18.31 1.05
C PHE A 417 -22.41 17.87 1.00
N THR A 418 -23.29 18.57 1.71
CA THR A 418 -24.75 18.31 1.65
C THR A 418 -25.38 18.70 0.30
N ASP A 419 -24.66 19.49 -0.48
CA ASP A 419 -24.89 19.73 -1.92
C ASP A 419 -23.52 19.67 -2.63
N CYS A 420 -23.32 18.64 -3.45
CA CYS A 420 -22.09 18.41 -4.20
C CYS A 420 -21.70 19.57 -5.14
N GLY A 421 -22.64 20.46 -5.48
CA GLY A 421 -22.38 21.67 -6.28
C GLY A 421 -22.00 22.91 -5.46
N ASN A 422 -21.98 22.83 -4.13
CA ASN A 422 -21.82 23.99 -3.24
C ASN A 422 -20.76 23.77 -2.15
N ALA A 423 -19.63 24.48 -2.26
CA ALA A 423 -18.50 24.36 -1.34
C ALA A 423 -18.78 24.91 0.07
N ALA A 424 -19.85 25.70 0.24
CA ALA A 424 -20.32 26.17 1.54
C ALA A 424 -21.30 25.18 2.22
N SER A 425 -21.61 24.04 1.59
CA SER A 425 -22.56 23.03 2.09
C SER A 425 -21.92 21.98 3.01
N VAL A 426 -20.64 22.16 3.37
CA VAL A 426 -19.88 21.20 4.18
C VAL A 426 -20.43 21.14 5.60
N VAL A 427 -20.79 19.93 6.04
CA VAL A 427 -21.12 19.61 7.43
C VAL A 427 -20.12 18.59 7.96
N SER A 428 -19.88 18.59 9.27
CA SER A 428 -18.94 17.68 9.93
C SER A 428 -19.64 16.95 11.07
N PHE A 429 -19.30 15.69 11.25
CA PHE A 429 -19.84 14.82 12.29
C PHE A 429 -18.69 14.24 13.09
N THR A 430 -18.80 14.31 14.42
CA THR A 430 -17.84 13.76 15.37
C THR A 430 -18.37 12.48 15.98
N GLY A 431 -17.49 11.49 16.15
CA GLY A 431 -17.75 10.19 16.75
C GLY A 431 -17.71 10.21 18.28
N SER A 432 -17.27 9.09 18.84
CA SER A 432 -17.05 8.94 20.28
C SER A 432 -15.78 8.16 20.54
N ASP A 433 -14.99 8.65 21.49
CA ASP A 433 -13.77 7.98 21.98
C ASP A 433 -14.09 6.76 22.87
N THR A 434 -15.38 6.42 23.05
CA THR A 434 -15.84 5.30 23.88
C THR A 434 -16.46 4.19 23.04
N TYR A 435 -16.18 2.94 23.40
CA TYR A 435 -16.70 1.77 22.71
C TYR A 435 -17.36 0.77 23.70
N PRO A 436 -18.60 0.30 23.44
CA PRO A 436 -19.53 0.81 22.43
C PRO A 436 -20.00 2.25 22.78
N PRO A 437 -20.27 3.11 21.78
CA PRO A 437 -20.70 4.47 22.03
C PRO A 437 -22.12 4.51 22.60
N THR A 438 -22.42 5.50 23.46
CA THR A 438 -23.76 5.67 24.07
C THR A 438 -24.85 6.00 23.06
N THR A 439 -24.46 6.59 21.93
CA THR A 439 -25.33 6.95 20.80
C THR A 439 -24.71 6.37 19.54
N ALA A 440 -25.51 5.78 18.66
CA ALA A 440 -25.00 5.30 17.37
C ALA A 440 -24.41 6.46 16.55
N PRO A 441 -23.22 6.31 15.95
CA PRO A 441 -22.64 7.33 15.08
C PRO A 441 -23.57 7.67 13.90
N THR A 442 -23.62 8.94 13.53
CA THR A 442 -24.29 9.35 12.29
C THR A 442 -23.59 8.70 11.10
N ALA A 443 -24.37 8.10 10.21
CA ALA A 443 -23.86 7.58 8.93
C ALA A 443 -23.89 8.69 7.86
N PRO A 444 -22.94 8.71 6.91
CA PRO A 444 -22.94 9.65 5.79
C PRO A 444 -24.26 9.60 5.01
N ALA A 445 -24.72 10.75 4.52
CA ALA A 445 -25.97 10.84 3.80
C ALA A 445 -25.89 10.15 2.42
N VAL A 446 -27.01 9.58 1.97
CA VAL A 446 -27.06 8.84 0.68
C VAL A 446 -26.89 9.74 -0.54
N LEU A 447 -27.19 11.04 -0.41
CA LEU A 447 -27.18 12.04 -1.48
C LEU A 447 -26.24 13.23 -1.16
N SER A 448 -25.19 12.97 -0.38
CA SER A 448 -24.06 13.89 -0.17
C SER A 448 -22.84 13.43 -0.98
N CYS A 449 -21.83 14.30 -1.05
CA CYS A 449 -20.50 13.93 -1.50
C CYS A 449 -19.47 14.01 -0.37
N ALA A 450 -18.45 13.17 -0.39
CA ALA A 450 -17.44 13.15 0.65
C ALA A 450 -16.59 14.43 0.66
N GLN A 451 -16.21 14.87 1.85
CA GLN A 451 -15.25 15.96 2.06
C GLN A 451 -14.08 15.51 2.96
N ASN A 452 -14.35 14.65 3.96
CA ASN A 452 -13.37 13.84 4.67
C ASN A 452 -13.98 12.46 4.99
N GLY A 453 -13.19 11.40 4.88
CA GLY A 453 -13.40 10.18 5.69
C GLY A 453 -12.82 10.35 7.09
N GLY A 454 -12.86 9.31 7.91
CA GLY A 454 -12.21 9.33 9.23
C GLY A 454 -10.69 9.51 9.11
N GLY A 455 -10.09 8.98 8.04
CA GLY A 455 -8.69 9.26 7.68
C GLY A 455 -8.41 10.64 7.09
N GLY A 456 -9.33 11.60 7.20
CA GLY A 456 -9.27 12.92 6.59
C GLY A 456 -9.54 12.87 5.07
N ASN A 457 -8.79 13.68 4.32
CA ASN A 457 -8.85 13.78 2.86
C ASN A 457 -7.46 13.86 2.22
N TYR A 458 -6.51 13.11 2.77
CA TYR A 458 -5.17 12.95 2.20
C TYR A 458 -4.94 11.50 1.72
N LEU A 459 -3.69 11.15 1.40
CA LEU A 459 -3.29 9.83 0.89
C LEU A 459 -3.63 8.67 1.85
N SER A 460 -3.75 8.93 3.15
CA SER A 460 -4.32 8.01 4.15
C SER A 460 -5.75 7.59 3.76
N ASN A 461 -6.68 8.54 3.74
CA ASN A 461 -8.06 8.33 3.31
C ASN A 461 -8.13 7.73 1.90
N GLU A 462 -7.30 8.20 0.96
CA GLU A 462 -7.27 7.62 -0.39
C GLU A 462 -6.92 6.13 -0.39
N SER A 463 -5.88 5.73 0.34
CA SER A 463 -5.50 4.31 0.43
C SER A 463 -6.57 3.45 1.09
N GLY A 464 -7.22 3.99 2.14
CA GLY A 464 -8.34 3.35 2.81
C GLY A 464 -9.53 3.17 1.86
N TYR A 465 -9.98 4.25 1.23
CA TYR A 465 -11.09 4.28 0.29
C TYR A 465 -10.86 3.34 -0.91
N ARG A 466 -9.66 3.34 -1.51
CA ARG A 466 -9.32 2.42 -2.60
C ARG A 466 -9.34 0.95 -2.15
N ASN A 467 -8.83 0.65 -0.95
CA ASN A 467 -8.86 -0.71 -0.37
C ASN A 467 -10.29 -1.21 -0.12
N THR A 468 -11.13 -0.39 0.51
CA THR A 468 -12.53 -0.75 0.82
C THR A 468 -13.41 -0.78 -0.43
N LEU A 469 -13.23 0.12 -1.38
CA LEU A 469 -13.93 0.08 -2.67
C LEU A 469 -13.53 -1.13 -3.50
N LEU A 470 -12.24 -1.49 -3.56
CA LEU A 470 -11.78 -2.70 -4.24
C LEU A 470 -12.42 -3.95 -3.65
N ARG A 471 -12.61 -3.99 -2.33
CA ARG A 471 -13.29 -5.07 -1.60
C ARG A 471 -14.78 -5.12 -1.95
N ASP A 472 -15.45 -3.96 -1.98
CA ASP A 472 -16.86 -3.86 -2.42
C ASP A 472 -17.07 -4.30 -3.88
N THR A 473 -16.15 -3.93 -4.78
CA THR A 473 -16.27 -4.17 -6.24
C THR A 473 -15.82 -5.57 -6.66
N LEU A 474 -14.64 -6.03 -6.22
CA LEU A 474 -14.08 -7.32 -6.65
C LEU A 474 -14.43 -8.50 -5.74
N ALA A 475 -14.87 -8.24 -4.51
CA ALA A 475 -15.20 -9.25 -3.52
C ALA A 475 -16.58 -9.04 -2.86
N PRO A 476 -17.67 -8.85 -3.64
CA PRO A 476 -19.01 -8.55 -3.11
C PRO A 476 -19.66 -9.71 -2.33
N ASP A 477 -19.03 -10.87 -2.22
CA ASP A 477 -19.51 -12.01 -1.41
C ASP A 477 -19.29 -11.84 0.10
N GLY A 478 -18.72 -10.71 0.53
CA GLY A 478 -18.55 -10.36 1.94
C GLY A 478 -17.44 -11.12 2.68
N LYS A 479 -16.59 -11.88 1.96
CA LYS A 479 -15.56 -12.74 2.59
C LYS A 479 -14.20 -12.07 2.81
N ILE A 480 -14.01 -10.85 2.32
CA ILE A 480 -12.78 -10.07 2.54
C ILE A 480 -13.05 -8.95 3.54
N PHE A 481 -12.33 -9.00 4.66
CA PHE A 481 -12.35 -7.98 5.71
C PHE A 481 -11.39 -6.85 5.33
N ALA A 482 -11.87 -5.62 5.14
CA ALA A 482 -11.00 -4.52 4.74
C ALA A 482 -11.39 -3.17 5.35
N GLY A 483 -10.38 -2.33 5.56
CA GLY A 483 -10.49 -1.02 6.18
C GLY A 483 -9.11 -0.36 6.32
N HIS A 484 -9.06 0.70 7.11
CA HIS A 484 -7.87 1.50 7.35
C HIS A 484 -7.57 1.63 8.85
N LEU A 485 -6.28 1.71 9.20
CA LEU A 485 -5.80 1.92 10.57
C LEU A 485 -4.80 3.07 10.61
N HIS A 486 -5.11 4.13 11.34
CA HIS A 486 -4.09 5.10 11.74
C HIS A 486 -3.32 4.61 12.97
N THR A 487 -2.03 4.89 12.94
CA THR A 487 -1.08 4.66 14.03
C THR A 487 -0.66 6.00 14.66
N PRO A 488 -0.26 6.03 15.94
CA PRO A 488 0.25 7.26 16.57
C PRO A 488 1.48 7.81 15.82
N VAL A 489 1.70 9.13 15.89
CA VAL A 489 2.99 9.75 15.49
C VAL A 489 4.15 9.12 16.25
N MET A 490 5.20 8.67 15.55
CA MET A 490 6.40 8.09 16.18
C MET A 490 7.61 9.05 16.28
N THR A 491 7.62 10.15 15.53
CA THR A 491 8.79 11.02 15.40
C THR A 491 8.92 11.97 16.59
N HIS A 492 9.38 11.44 17.71
CA HIS A 492 9.68 12.18 18.94
C HIS A 492 11.17 12.04 19.27
N PHE A 493 11.83 13.14 19.59
CA PHE A 493 13.23 13.16 20.03
C PHE A 493 13.33 13.73 21.44
N SER A 494 14.37 13.34 22.18
CA SER A 494 14.61 13.78 23.55
C SER A 494 14.83 15.30 23.64
N ASN A 495 14.48 15.87 24.80
CA ASN A 495 14.84 17.25 25.13
C ASN A 495 16.36 17.46 25.02
N GLY A 496 16.77 18.47 24.26
CA GLY A 496 18.19 18.70 23.97
C GLY A 496 18.73 17.93 22.77
N ASP A 497 17.85 17.47 21.86
CA ASP A 497 18.14 16.89 20.53
C ASP A 497 19.47 17.38 19.94
N ASP A 498 20.42 16.46 19.84
CA ASP A 498 21.79 16.70 19.38
C ASP A 498 21.96 16.56 17.86
N ALA A 499 20.85 16.50 17.14
CA ALA A 499 20.78 16.35 15.69
C ALA A 499 21.42 15.08 15.13
N LYS A 500 21.63 14.02 15.93
CA LYS A 500 22.01 12.69 15.42
C LYS A 500 20.91 12.01 14.60
N LEU A 501 21.26 10.93 13.91
CA LEU A 501 20.37 10.10 13.09
C LEU A 501 19.14 9.56 13.86
N THR A 502 19.31 9.22 15.13
CA THR A 502 18.29 8.63 16.01
C THR A 502 18.68 8.83 17.46
N ASP A 503 17.73 8.64 18.39
CA ASP A 503 17.95 8.66 19.83
C ASP A 503 17.04 7.64 20.55
N PRO A 504 17.24 7.35 21.86
CA PRO A 504 16.43 6.36 22.57
C PRO A 504 14.92 6.67 22.63
N MET A 505 14.51 7.94 22.48
CA MET A 505 13.09 8.32 22.50
C MET A 505 12.41 7.95 21.18
N PHE A 506 12.98 8.36 20.05
CA PHE A 506 12.52 8.01 18.70
C PHE A 506 12.40 6.49 18.54
N GLU A 507 13.43 5.78 18.97
CA GLU A 507 13.49 4.33 18.97
C GLU A 507 12.40 3.70 19.84
N SER A 508 12.15 4.24 21.04
CA SER A 508 11.13 3.72 21.93
C SER A 508 9.72 3.91 21.36
N TYR A 509 9.40 5.08 20.78
CA TYR A 509 8.09 5.33 20.15
C TYR A 509 7.84 4.38 18.98
N ARG A 510 8.82 4.21 18.07
CA ARG A 510 8.71 3.24 16.97
C ARG A 510 8.44 1.83 17.50
N ASN A 511 9.21 1.38 18.49
CA ASN A 511 9.10 0.03 19.02
C ASN A 511 7.74 -0.23 19.72
N THR A 512 7.21 0.73 20.49
CA THR A 512 5.88 0.59 21.14
C THR A 512 4.74 0.59 20.13
N ILE A 513 4.80 1.44 19.10
CA ILE A 513 3.81 1.48 18.02
C ILE A 513 3.84 0.17 17.22
N VAL A 514 5.03 -0.29 16.78
CA VAL A 514 5.18 -1.57 16.05
C VAL A 514 4.64 -2.75 16.84
N GLN A 515 4.91 -2.81 18.15
CA GLN A 515 4.40 -3.87 19.02
C GLN A 515 2.86 -3.83 19.15
N GLN A 516 2.26 -2.64 19.32
CA GLN A 516 0.81 -2.53 19.47
C GLN A 516 0.06 -2.76 18.15
N SER A 517 0.57 -2.27 17.03
CA SER A 517 0.03 -2.59 15.69
C SER A 517 0.07 -4.09 15.43
N SER A 518 1.16 -4.77 15.80
CA SER A 518 1.27 -6.23 15.69
C SER A 518 0.20 -6.93 16.51
N ASN A 519 -0.06 -6.44 17.74
CA ASN A 519 -1.13 -6.96 18.59
C ASN A 519 -2.53 -6.72 18.00
N LEU A 520 -2.78 -5.58 17.35
CA LEU A 520 -4.04 -5.27 16.66
C LEU A 520 -4.27 -6.17 15.44
N VAL A 521 -3.26 -6.38 14.59
CA VAL A 521 -3.35 -7.28 13.44
C VAL A 521 -3.57 -8.73 13.91
N MET A 522 -2.95 -9.15 15.03
CA MET A 522 -3.23 -10.44 15.66
C MET A 522 -4.65 -10.55 16.22
N ALA A 523 -5.21 -9.49 16.78
CA ALA A 523 -6.60 -9.47 17.25
C ALA A 523 -7.58 -9.65 16.07
N MET A 524 -7.36 -8.89 14.99
CA MET A 524 -8.11 -9.04 13.75
C MET A 524 -8.02 -10.46 13.18
N ALA A 525 -6.81 -11.04 13.10
CA ALA A 525 -6.58 -12.38 12.56
C ALA A 525 -7.31 -13.50 13.34
N LYS A 526 -7.51 -13.31 14.64
CA LYS A 526 -8.28 -14.22 15.51
C LYS A 526 -9.79 -14.09 15.29
N ALA A 527 -10.27 -12.90 14.95
CA ALA A 527 -11.70 -12.58 14.85
C ALA A 527 -12.31 -12.83 13.47
N ILE A 528 -11.52 -12.78 12.39
CA ILE A 528 -11.98 -13.17 11.05
C ILE A 528 -12.18 -14.71 10.97
N PRO A 529 -13.25 -15.20 10.29
CA PRO A 529 -13.57 -16.62 10.18
C PRO A 529 -12.58 -17.42 9.33
#